data_AF-A0A9E4G9Z1-F1
#
_entry.id   AF-A0A9E4G9Z1-F1
#
_cell.length_a   1.000
_cell.length_b   1.000
_cell.length_c   1.000
_cell.angle_alpha   90.00
_cell.angle_beta   90.00
_cell.angle_gamma   90.00
#
_symmetry.space_group_name_H-M   'P 1'
#
loop_
_entity.id
_entity.type
_entity.pdbx_description
1 polymer ?
#
loop_
_entity_poly.entity_id
_entity_poly.type
_entity_poly.pdbx_seq_one_letter_code
_entity_poly.pdbx_strand_id
1 'polypeptide(L)'
;MTDTAAPSATPARPFDLRAAFKEAGIAAFVMLALSLALVAVRVEDVPGGLAIRWRPFDVGAAVVLVFLGRLGLACLRQGRAAPVALAAGLFCAGLGLLLIGAAGDGPAAGRARPT
;
A
#
# COMPACT_ATOMS: atom_id res chain seq x y z
N MET A 1 -53.49 20.21 12.77
CA MET A 1 -52.33 21.03 13.16
C MET A 1 -51.11 20.12 13.07
N THR A 2 -50.61 19.91 11.85
CA THR A 2 -49.53 18.97 11.54
C THR A 2 -48.29 19.78 11.19
N ASP A 3 -47.36 19.88 12.14
CA ASP A 3 -46.02 20.41 11.86
C ASP A 3 -45.30 19.41 10.95
N THR A 4 -45.21 19.73 9.65
CA THR A 4 -44.28 19.09 8.74
C THR A 4 -42.89 19.63 9.07
N ALA A 5 -42.18 18.95 9.97
CA ALA A 5 -40.77 19.22 10.20
C ALA A 5 -40.00 19.01 8.89
N ALA A 6 -39.49 20.10 8.32
CA ALA A 6 -38.68 20.06 7.11
C ALA A 6 -37.42 19.20 7.35
N PRO A 7 -36.98 18.40 6.36
CA PRO A 7 -35.74 17.65 6.48
C PRO A 7 -34.58 18.65 6.63
N SER A 8 -33.95 18.64 7.82
CA SER A 8 -32.75 19.40 8.09
C SER A 8 -31.63 18.89 7.19
N ALA A 9 -31.35 19.62 6.11
CA ALA A 9 -30.23 19.35 5.22
C ALA A 9 -28.94 19.41 6.04
N THR A 10 -28.31 18.25 6.27
CA THR A 10 -27.02 18.18 6.95
C THR A 10 -25.99 18.89 6.08
N PRO A 11 -25.31 19.94 6.56
CA PRO A 11 -24.35 20.68 5.77
C PRO A 11 -23.22 19.74 5.33
N ALA A 12 -22.93 19.74 4.02
CA ALA A 12 -21.81 18.99 3.45
C ALA A 12 -20.51 19.51 4.10
N ARG A 13 -19.91 18.66 4.95
CA ARG A 13 -18.73 19.04 5.74
C ARG A 13 -17.56 19.38 4.80
N PRO A 14 -16.90 20.53 4.96
CA PRO A 14 -15.80 20.93 4.09
C PRO A 14 -14.66 19.91 4.17
N PHE A 15 -14.07 19.62 3.02
CA PHE A 15 -12.98 18.66 2.90
C PHE A 15 -11.72 19.20 3.55
N ASP A 16 -11.31 18.57 4.65
CA ASP A 16 -10.04 18.87 5.30
C ASP A 16 -8.96 17.90 4.80
N LEU A 17 -8.42 18.20 3.62
CA LEU A 17 -7.34 17.43 2.99
C LEU A 17 -6.12 17.29 3.92
N ARG A 18 -5.87 18.31 4.75
CA ARG A 18 -4.80 18.32 5.74
C ARG A 18 -5.07 17.32 6.86
N ALA A 19 -6.30 17.24 7.35
CA ALA A 19 -6.69 16.23 8.34
C ALA A 19 -6.54 14.81 7.77
N ALA A 20 -7.00 14.57 6.53
CA ALA A 20 -6.87 13.27 5.87
C ALA A 20 -5.39 12.86 5.68
N PHE A 21 -4.54 13.79 5.27
CA PHE A 21 -3.10 13.54 5.13
C PHE A 21 -2.43 13.25 6.48
N LYS A 22 -2.85 13.95 7.54
CA LYS A 22 -2.34 13.74 8.91
C LYS A 22 -2.75 12.37 9.45
N GLU A 23 -4.00 11.96 9.26
CA GLU A 23 -4.48 10.62 9.64
C GLU A 23 -3.74 9.51 8.88
N ALA A 24 -3.58 9.68 7.57
CA ALA A 24 -2.82 8.74 6.74
C ALA A 24 -1.35 8.67 7.15
N GLY A 25 -0.73 9.82 7.46
CA GLY A 25 0.65 9.90 7.93
C GLY A 25 0.87 9.20 9.27
N ILE A 26 -0.05 9.38 10.23
CA ILE A 26 0.02 8.68 11.52
C ILE A 26 -0.12 7.17 11.32
N ALA A 27 -1.06 6.72 10.50
CA ALA A 27 -1.23 5.30 10.20
C ALA A 27 0.03 4.69 9.55
N ALA A 28 0.64 5.41 8.60
CA ALA A 28 1.87 5.00 7.95
C ALA A 28 3.07 4.97 8.91
N PHE A 29 3.15 5.93 9.84
CA PHE A 29 4.17 5.95 10.88
C PHE A 29 4.03 4.76 11.84
N VAL A 30 2.80 4.43 12.24
CA VAL A 30 2.53 3.23 13.05
C VAL A 30 2.95 1.97 12.29
N MET A 31 2.64 1.88 11.00
CA MET A 31 3.08 0.75 10.18
C MET A 31 4.60 0.68 10.04
N LEU A 32 5.29 1.81 9.86
CA LEU A 32 6.75 1.87 9.84
C LEU A 32 7.34 1.32 11.14
N ALA A 33 6.81 1.76 12.28
CA ALA A 33 7.25 1.29 13.59
C ALA A 33 7.03 -0.24 13.74
N LEU A 34 5.87 -0.75 13.32
CA LEU A 34 5.60 -2.20 13.33
C LEU A 34 6.51 -2.96 12.37
N SER A 35 6.70 -2.49 11.15
CA SER A 35 7.55 -3.15 10.16
C SER A 35 9.02 -3.13 10.55
N LEU A 36 9.50 -2.08 11.20
CA LEU A 36 10.83 -2.07 11.80
C LEU A 36 10.94 -3.16 12.87
N ALA A 37 9.94 -3.32 13.74
CA ALA A 37 9.97 -4.38 14.76
C ALA A 37 9.87 -5.81 14.16
N LEU A 38 9.09 -6.00 13.10
CA LEU A 38 8.78 -7.33 12.53
C LEU A 38 9.73 -7.78 11.40
N VAL A 39 10.25 -6.86 10.61
CA VAL A 39 10.93 -7.15 9.32
C VAL A 39 12.37 -6.64 9.29
N ALA A 40 12.82 -5.83 10.26
CA ALA A 40 14.18 -5.26 10.21
C ALA A 40 15.30 -6.32 10.30
N VAL A 41 15.04 -7.48 10.93
CA VAL A 41 16.06 -8.51 11.10
C VAL A 41 15.54 -9.84 10.59
N ARG A 42 15.84 -10.15 9.32
CA ARG A 42 15.70 -11.50 8.79
C ARG A 42 17.03 -12.23 8.96
N VAL A 43 17.02 -13.25 9.80
CA VAL A 43 18.13 -14.17 9.98
C VAL A 43 17.98 -15.25 8.92
N GLU A 44 18.85 -15.24 7.91
CA GLU A 44 18.89 -16.29 6.90
C GLU A 44 20.03 -17.26 7.22
N ASP A 45 19.71 -18.55 7.31
CA ASP A 45 20.72 -19.60 7.33
C ASP A 45 21.28 -19.79 5.93
N VAL A 46 22.57 -19.52 5.78
CA VAL A 46 23.32 -19.71 4.53
C VAL A 46 24.31 -20.86 4.78
N PRO A 47 24.56 -21.76 3.81
CA PRO A 47 25.54 -22.82 4.01
C PRO A 47 26.92 -22.21 4.29
N GLY A 48 27.34 -22.24 5.57
CA GLY A 48 28.56 -21.62 6.08
C GLY A 48 28.38 -20.56 7.17
N GLY A 49 27.16 -20.13 7.51
CA GLY A 49 26.92 -19.22 8.63
C GLY A 49 25.56 -18.48 8.62
N LEU A 50 25.37 -17.63 9.62
CA LEU A 50 24.17 -16.81 9.83
C LEU A 50 24.34 -15.47 9.09
N ALA A 51 23.55 -15.21 8.03
CA ALA A 51 23.60 -13.93 7.33
C ALA A 51 22.44 -13.03 7.75
N ILE A 52 22.75 -11.83 8.25
CA ILE A 52 21.76 -10.80 8.54
C ILE A 52 21.53 -10.00 7.26
N ARG A 53 20.41 -10.26 6.58
CA ARG A 53 20.04 -9.53 5.35
C ARG A 53 19.04 -8.43 5.67
N TRP A 54 19.47 -7.18 5.54
CA TRP A 54 18.59 -6.01 5.68
C TRP A 54 17.72 -5.86 4.43
N ARG A 55 16.40 -5.87 4.59
CA ARG A 55 15.41 -5.75 3.50
C ARG A 55 14.63 -4.42 3.59
N PRO A 56 15.29 -3.26 3.41
CA PRO A 56 14.66 -1.94 3.59
C PRO A 56 13.58 -1.67 2.53
N PHE A 57 13.69 -2.29 1.35
CA PHE A 57 12.73 -2.12 0.27
C PHE A 57 11.34 -2.64 0.62
N ASP A 58 11.22 -3.79 1.28
CA ASP A 58 9.92 -4.35 1.65
C ASP A 58 9.22 -3.48 2.71
N VAL A 59 9.99 -2.96 3.66
CA VAL A 59 9.49 -2.05 4.70
C VAL A 59 8.98 -0.75 4.06
N GLY A 60 9.76 -0.15 3.16
CA GLY A 60 9.36 1.04 2.43
C GLY A 60 8.08 0.82 1.62
N ALA A 61 8.00 -0.32 0.91
CA ALA A 61 6.81 -0.68 0.14
C ALA A 61 5.57 -0.82 1.03
N ALA A 62 5.67 -1.51 2.17
CA ALA A 62 4.56 -1.68 3.11
C ALA A 62 4.05 -0.34 3.67
N VAL A 63 4.97 0.56 4.05
CA VAL A 63 4.63 1.89 4.58
C VAL A 63 3.91 2.73 3.53
N VAL A 64 4.42 2.75 2.30
CA VAL A 64 3.80 3.46 1.17
C VAL A 64 2.42 2.89 0.88
N LEU A 65 2.26 1.56 0.89
CA LEU A 65 0.98 0.90 0.65
C LEU A 65 -0.08 1.30 1.69
N VAL A 66 0.29 1.29 2.97
CA VAL A 66 -0.61 1.69 4.06
C VAL A 66 -0.97 3.17 3.96
N PHE A 67 -0.01 4.04 3.67
CA PHE A 67 -0.26 5.47 3.48
C PHE A 67 -1.27 5.71 2.37
N LEU A 68 -1.04 5.14 1.18
CA LEU A 68 -1.93 5.31 0.02
C LEU A 68 -3.29 4.67 0.27
N GLY A 69 -3.34 3.48 0.89
CA GLY A 69 -4.59 2.81 1.23
C GLY A 69 -5.44 3.65 2.21
N ARG A 70 -4.80 4.28 3.20
CA ARG A 70 -5.49 5.13 4.18
C ARG A 70 -5.98 6.44 3.56
N LEU A 71 -5.15 7.08 2.73
CA LEU A 71 -5.51 8.28 2.01
C LEU A 71 -6.64 8.02 1.00
N GLY A 72 -6.59 6.90 0.30
CA GLY A 72 -7.64 6.45 -0.62
C GLY A 72 -8.96 6.20 0.10
N LEU A 73 -8.94 5.55 1.26
CA LEU A 73 -10.16 5.33 2.04
C LEU A 73 -10.78 6.66 2.52
N ALA A 74 -9.95 7.63 2.93
CA ALA A 74 -10.42 8.96 3.31
C ALA A 74 -11.11 9.68 2.13
N CYS A 75 -10.55 9.58 0.92
CA CYS A 75 -11.15 10.11 -0.31
C CYS A 75 -12.46 9.38 -0.71
N LEU A 76 -12.52 8.05 -0.57
CA LEU A 76 -13.74 7.26 -0.85
C LEU A 76 -14.89 7.63 0.08
N ARG A 77 -14.62 7.81 1.37
CA ARG A 77 -15.64 8.16 2.37
C ARG A 77 -16.35 9.50 2.09
N GLN A 78 -15.77 10.35 1.25
CA GLN A 78 -16.34 11.65 0.89
C GLN A 78 -16.89 11.68 -0.54
N GLY A 79 -17.05 10.51 -1.18
CA GLY A 79 -17.64 10.39 -2.52
C GLY A 79 -16.70 10.74 -3.67
N ARG A 80 -15.40 10.98 -3.40
CA ARG A 80 -14.38 11.20 -4.44
C ARG A 80 -13.74 9.89 -4.87
N ALA A 81 -14.54 9.01 -5.47
CA ALA A 81 -14.10 7.70 -5.96
C ALA A 81 -13.19 7.76 -7.19
N ALA A 82 -13.36 8.78 -8.05
CA ALA A 82 -12.61 8.93 -9.30
C ALA A 82 -11.07 8.96 -9.12
N PRO A 83 -10.48 9.80 -8.25
CA PRO A 83 -9.03 9.82 -8.07
C PRO A 83 -8.47 8.52 -7.49
N VAL A 84 -9.24 7.84 -6.62
CA VAL A 84 -8.81 6.57 -6.02
C VAL A 84 -8.89 5.43 -7.05
N ALA A 85 -9.93 5.41 -7.88
CA ALA A 85 -10.06 4.44 -8.95
C ALA A 85 -8.92 4.57 -9.98
N LEU A 86 -8.52 5.79 -10.33
CA LEU A 86 -7.36 6.04 -11.19
C LEU A 86 -6.06 5.54 -10.55
N ALA A 87 -5.81 5.89 -9.28
CA ALA A 87 -4.61 5.46 -8.58
C ALA A 87 -4.54 3.93 -8.43
N ALA A 88 -5.64 3.28 -8.07
CA ALA A 88 -5.73 1.83 -7.96
C ALA A 88 -5.56 1.15 -9.33
N GLY A 89 -6.17 1.72 -10.38
CA GLY A 89 -6.02 1.23 -11.76
C GLY A 89 -4.56 1.29 -12.24
N LEU A 90 -3.88 2.42 -12.02
CA LEU A 90 -2.45 2.58 -12.33
C LEU A 90 -1.58 1.57 -11.56
N PHE A 91 -1.87 1.36 -10.28
CA PHE A 91 -1.14 0.40 -9.45
C PHE A 91 -1.32 -1.03 -9.95
N CYS A 92 -2.55 -1.45 -10.24
CA CYS A 92 -2.83 -2.77 -10.81
C CYS A 92 -2.19 -2.95 -12.19
N ALA A 93 -2.24 -1.93 -13.05
CA ALA A 93 -1.60 -1.98 -14.36
C ALA A 93 -0.08 -2.12 -14.24
N GLY A 94 0.55 -1.36 -13.34
CA GLY A 94 1.98 -1.46 -13.05
C GLY A 94 2.38 -2.84 -12.52
N LEU A 95 1.61 -3.40 -11.58
CA LEU A 95 1.82 -4.76 -11.08
C LEU A 95 1.64 -5.81 -12.18
N GLY A 96 0.60 -5.69 -13.00
CA GLY A 96 0.38 -6.58 -14.14
C GLY A 96 1.55 -6.55 -15.11
N LEU A 97 2.04 -5.36 -15.48
CA LEU A 97 3.20 -5.20 -16.34
C LEU A 97 4.47 -5.78 -15.72
N LEU A 98 4.71 -5.54 -14.43
CA LEU A 98 5.85 -6.09 -13.71
C LEU A 98 5.81 -7.62 -13.68
N LEU A 99 4.63 -8.21 -13.40
CA LEU A 99 4.44 -9.65 -13.37
C LEU A 99 4.60 -10.28 -14.76
N ILE A 100 4.13 -9.62 -15.81
CA ILE A 100 4.31 -10.07 -17.20
C ILE A 100 5.80 -10.03 -17.57
N GLY A 101 6.52 -8.97 -17.17
CA GLY A 101 7.97 -8.88 -17.36
C GLY A 101 8.72 -9.99 -16.62
N ALA A 102 8.41 -10.19 -15.33
CA ALA A 102 9.03 -11.23 -14.51
C ALA A 102 8.66 -12.65 -14.95
N ALA A 103 7.48 -12.87 -15.52
CA ALA A 103 7.09 -14.15 -16.13
C ALA A 103 7.88 -14.44 -17.42
N GLY A 104 8.41 -13.40 -18.07
CA GLY A 104 9.34 -13.51 -19.20
C GLY A 104 10.74 -13.97 -18.81
N ASP A 105 11.15 -13.73 -17.56
CA ASP A 105 12.39 -14.25 -16.96
C ASP A 105 12.21 -15.72 -16.52
N GLY A 106 11.76 -16.57 -17.45
CA GLY A 106 11.77 -18.01 -17.27
C GLY A 106 13.21 -18.52 -17.08
N PRO A 107 13.44 -19.57 -16.26
CA PRO A 107 14.77 -20.06 -15.91
C PRO A 107 15.53 -20.60 -17.13
N ALA A 108 16.28 -19.72 -17.81
CA ALA A 108 17.25 -20.06 -18.82
C ALA A 108 18.58 -20.55 -18.19
N ALA A 109 18.51 -21.46 -17.21
CA ALA A 109 19.69 -21.96 -16.51
C ALA A 109 19.54 -23.43 -16.07
N GLY A 110 19.09 -24.29 -16.98
CA GLY A 110 18.97 -25.74 -16.74
C GLY A 110 19.30 -26.60 -17.97
N ARG A 111 20.06 -26.08 -18.94
CA ARG A 111 20.42 -26.79 -20.16
C ARG A 111 21.95 -26.83 -20.32
N ALA A 112 22.62 -27.70 -19.57
CA ALA A 112 23.87 -28.39 -19.95
C ALA A 112 24.46 -29.19 -18.78
N ARG A 113 24.28 -30.52 -18.79
CA ARG A 113 25.35 -31.46 -18.46
C ARG A 113 25.19 -32.71 -19.33
N PRO A 114 25.95 -32.83 -20.44
CA PRO A 114 26.24 -34.13 -21.03
C PRO A 114 27.30 -34.82 -20.18
N THR A 115 26.98 -35.99 -19.64
CA THR A 115 27.93 -37.06 -19.33
C THR A 115 27.29 -38.35 -19.76
#